data_AF-A0A356S8S1-F1
#
_entry.id   AF-A0A356S8S1-F1
#
_cell.length_a   1.000
_cell.length_b   1.000
_cell.length_c   1.000
_cell.angle_alpha   90.00
_cell.angle_beta   90.00
_cell.angle_gamma   90.00
#
_symmetry.space_group_name_H-M   'P 1'
#
loop_
_entity.id
_entity.type
_entity.pdbx_description
1 polymer ?
#
loop_
_entity_poly.entity_id
_entity_poly.type
_entity_poly.pdbx_seq_one_letter_code
_entity_poly.pdbx_strand_id
1 'polypeptide(L)'
;MPLIMAGHQQSLSQAREIGTLFGIGYQIFDDLLDRDSDRLSGNSANIALMIEETAVRKYKVDTAEELACYFLSEAASGAAELPSGCGDLLIEKCSALLQVLEREAA
;
A
#
# COMPACT_ATOMS: atom_id res chain seq x y z
N MET A 1 -5.80 -2.27 -17.60
CA MET A 1 -6.48 -2.24 -18.92
C MET A 1 -7.31 -0.97 -19.21
N PRO A 2 -7.92 -0.26 -18.23
CA PRO A 2 -8.75 0.92 -18.51
C PRO A 2 -8.05 2.01 -19.33
N LEU A 3 -6.80 2.37 -18.96
CA LEU A 3 -6.03 3.41 -19.66
C LEU A 3 -5.71 3.07 -21.11
N ILE A 4 -5.40 1.80 -21.42
CA ILE A 4 -5.13 1.35 -22.79
C ILE A 4 -6.41 1.45 -23.62
N MET A 5 -7.53 1.00 -23.07
CA MET A 5 -8.83 1.06 -23.75
C MET A 5 -9.36 2.49 -23.92
N ALA A 6 -9.00 3.40 -23.01
CA ALA A 6 -9.34 4.82 -23.08
C ALA A 6 -8.36 5.65 -23.94
N GLY A 7 -7.31 5.03 -24.51
CA GLY A 7 -6.32 5.72 -25.35
C GLY A 7 -5.25 6.52 -24.59
N HIS A 8 -5.20 6.42 -23.26
CA HIS A 8 -4.29 7.16 -22.38
C HIS A 8 -2.95 6.45 -22.19
N GLN A 9 -2.26 6.14 -23.29
CA GLN A 9 -0.97 5.42 -23.26
C GLN A 9 0.14 6.19 -22.53
N GLN A 10 0.06 7.53 -22.52
CA GLN A 10 1.03 8.39 -21.84
C GLN A 10 0.97 8.25 -20.32
N SER A 11 -0.18 7.87 -19.76
CA SER A 11 -0.37 7.66 -18.33
C SER A 11 0.04 6.26 -17.86
N LEU A 12 0.55 5.38 -18.74
CA LEU A 12 0.88 4.00 -18.38
C LEU A 12 2.09 3.90 -17.44
N SER A 13 3.09 4.79 -17.58
CA SER A 13 4.23 4.83 -16.65
C SER A 13 3.77 5.23 -15.25
N GLN A 14 2.98 6.31 -15.17
CA GLN A 14 2.40 6.78 -13.92
C GLN A 14 1.52 5.69 -13.28
N ALA A 15 0.65 5.03 -14.05
CA ALA A 15 -0.19 3.95 -13.55
C ALA A 15 0.62 2.74 -13.04
N ARG A 16 1.78 2.46 -13.64
CA ARG A 16 2.68 1.41 -13.15
C ARG A 16 3.32 1.80 -11.82
N GLU A 17 3.77 3.05 -11.68
CA GLU A 17 4.32 3.56 -10.43
C GLU A 17 3.27 3.52 -9.32
N ILE A 18 2.06 4.00 -9.59
CA ILE A 18 0.91 3.93 -8.68
C ILE A 18 0.61 2.48 -8.28
N GLY A 19 0.55 1.56 -9.24
CA GLY A 19 0.33 0.14 -8.94
C GLY A 19 1.45 -0.49 -8.11
N THR A 20 2.69 0.00 -8.28
CA THR A 20 3.84 -0.44 -7.47
C THR A 20 3.70 0.04 -6.03
N LEU A 21 3.34 1.32 -5.84
CA LEU A 21 3.07 1.88 -4.51
C LEU A 21 1.94 1.12 -3.81
N PHE A 22 0.84 0.87 -4.52
CA PHE A 22 -0.26 0.06 -4.00
C PHE A 22 0.18 -1.34 -3.61
N GLY A 23 0.93 -2.02 -4.48
CA GLY A 23 1.42 -3.39 -4.21
C GLY A 23 2.30 -3.46 -2.96
N ILE A 24 3.18 -2.46 -2.76
CA ILE A 24 4.01 -2.37 -1.55
C ILE A 24 3.14 -2.16 -0.31
N GLY A 25 2.23 -1.18 -0.34
CA GLY A 25 1.34 -0.89 0.79
C GLY A 25 0.43 -2.07 1.14
N TYR A 26 -0.10 -2.77 0.12
CA TYR A 26 -0.93 -3.96 0.28
C TYR A 26 -0.16 -5.12 0.92
N GLN A 27 1.07 -5.39 0.47
CA GLN A 27 1.88 -6.46 1.06
C GLN A 27 2.19 -6.20 2.53
N ILE A 28 2.53 -4.95 2.90
CA ILE A 28 2.78 -4.59 4.30
C ILE A 28 1.50 -4.76 5.13
N PHE A 29 0.34 -4.37 4.59
CA PHE A 29 -0.95 -4.59 5.23
C PHE A 29 -1.26 -6.08 5.46
N ASP A 30 -1.00 -6.92 4.47
CA ASP A 30 -1.18 -8.38 4.56
C ASP A 30 -0.27 -8.97 5.65
N ASP A 31 1.02 -8.60 5.64
CA ASP A 31 1.99 -8.98 6.66
C ASP A 31 1.57 -8.53 8.08
N LEU A 32 0.93 -7.34 8.22
CA LEU A 32 0.40 -6.88 9.50
C LEU A 32 -0.72 -7.78 10.03
N LEU A 33 -1.64 -8.21 9.17
CA LEU A 33 -2.74 -9.10 9.54
C LEU A 33 -2.24 -10.51 9.90
N ASP A 34 -1.23 -11.00 9.18
CA ASP A 34 -0.67 -12.34 9.38
C ASP A 34 0.43 -12.39 10.45
N ARG A 35 0.80 -11.24 11.04
CA ARG A 35 1.91 -11.10 12.01
C ARG A 35 1.92 -12.17 13.10
N ASP A 36 0.77 -12.41 13.74
CA ASP A 36 0.69 -13.38 14.84
C ASP A 36 0.87 -14.82 14.36
N SER A 37 0.32 -15.15 13.18
CA SER A 37 0.45 -16.47 12.56
C SER A 37 1.91 -16.70 12.12
N ASP A 38 2.53 -15.70 11.49
CA ASP A 38 3.92 -15.76 11.05
C ASP A 38 4.89 -15.89 12.22
N ARG A 39 4.65 -15.16 13.31
CA ARG A 39 5.44 -15.29 14.55
C ARG A 39 5.36 -16.69 15.14
N LEU A 40 4.18 -17.31 15.14
CA LEU A 40 3.99 -18.68 15.65
C LEU A 40 4.61 -19.74 14.73
N SER A 41 4.66 -19.49 13.42
CA SER A 41 5.26 -20.40 12.44
C SER A 41 6.78 -20.26 12.33
N GLY A 42 7.36 -19.22 12.94
CA GLY A 42 8.78 -18.89 12.82
C GLY A 42 9.15 -18.27 11.48
N ASN A 43 8.16 -17.78 10.72
CA ASN A 43 8.38 -17.08 9.47
C ASN A 43 8.89 -15.66 9.74
N SER A 44 10.16 -15.41 9.42
CA SER A 44 10.81 -14.11 9.60
C SER A 44 10.77 -13.22 8.35
N ALA A 45 10.08 -13.65 7.28
CA ALA A 45 9.95 -12.87 6.04
C ALA A 45 8.82 -11.83 6.09
N ASN A 46 8.20 -11.64 7.25
CA ASN A 46 7.12 -10.69 7.48
C ASN A 46 7.70 -9.31 7.84
N ILE A 47 7.36 -8.29 7.05
CA ILE A 47 7.93 -6.96 7.21
C ILE A 47 7.47 -6.28 8.51
N ALA A 48 6.28 -6.61 9.03
CA ALA A 48 5.81 -6.09 10.31
C ALA A 48 6.70 -6.57 11.46
N LEU A 49 7.09 -7.85 11.45
CA LEU A 49 8.07 -8.40 12.41
C LEU A 49 9.46 -7.76 12.24
N MET A 50 9.91 -7.53 11.00
CA MET A 50 11.23 -6.92 10.74
C MET A 50 11.31 -5.46 11.19
N ILE A 51 10.23 -4.68 11.05
CA ILE A 51 10.19 -3.26 11.43
C ILE A 51 10.16 -3.11 12.96
N GLU A 52 9.46 -4.00 13.68
CA GLU A 52 9.53 -4.06 15.15
C GLU A 52 10.96 -4.29 15.66
N GLU A 53 11.75 -5.10 14.94
CA GLU A 53 13.14 -5.39 15.29
C GLU A 53 14.12 -4.30 14.80
N THR A 54 13.76 -3.55 13.75
CA THR A 54 14.66 -2.61 13.06
C THR A 54 13.94 -1.33 12.65
N ALA A 55 14.16 -0.22 13.36
CA ALA A 55 13.61 1.08 12.99
C ALA A 55 14.05 1.50 11.57
N VAL A 56 13.09 1.60 10.63
CA VAL A 56 13.36 1.91 9.22
C VAL A 56 13.52 3.42 9.03
N ARG A 57 14.74 3.91 9.27
CA ARG A 57 15.08 5.35 9.20
C ARG A 57 14.84 6.01 7.83
N LYS A 58 14.72 5.23 6.74
CA LYS A 58 14.60 5.76 5.36
C LYS A 58 13.28 6.48 5.11
N TYR A 59 12.20 6.05 5.76
CA TYR A 59 10.85 6.58 5.51
C TYR A 59 10.32 7.47 6.65
N LYS A 60 11.11 7.66 7.73
CA LYS A 60 10.68 8.38 8.95
C LYS A 60 9.35 7.87 9.52
N VAL A 61 9.10 6.57 9.36
CA VAL A 61 7.99 5.86 9.96
C VAL A 61 8.57 4.89 10.97
N ASP A 62 7.94 4.82 12.13
CA ASP A 62 8.41 4.05 13.27
C ASP A 62 7.68 2.70 13.36
N THR A 63 6.59 2.53 12.59
CA THR A 63 5.82 1.28 12.55
C THR A 63 5.51 0.80 11.13
N ALA A 64 5.17 -0.47 11.00
CA ALA A 64 4.75 -1.06 9.72
C ALA A 64 3.39 -0.51 9.28
N GLU A 65 2.51 -0.18 10.22
CA GLU A 65 1.22 0.48 9.99
C GLU A 65 1.41 1.85 9.34
N GLU A 66 2.34 2.67 9.86
CA GLU A 66 2.67 3.97 9.28
C GLU A 66 3.26 3.83 7.86
N LEU A 67 4.09 2.80 7.64
CA LEU A 67 4.66 2.53 6.32
C LEU A 67 3.58 2.08 5.31
N ALA A 68 2.65 1.23 5.72
CA ALA A 68 1.50 0.83 4.91
C ALA A 68 0.63 2.04 4.58
N CYS A 69 0.32 2.87 5.59
CA CYS A 69 -0.44 4.11 5.42
C CYS A 69 0.21 5.06 4.41
N TYR A 70 1.54 5.24 4.49
CA TYR A 70 2.29 6.07 3.55
C TYR A 70 2.12 5.59 2.11
N PHE A 71 2.42 4.31 1.83
CA PHE A 71 2.35 3.79 0.46
C PHE A 71 0.93 3.75 -0.11
N LEU A 72 -0.06 3.39 0.71
CA LEU A 72 -1.47 3.37 0.29
C LEU A 72 -2.00 4.79 0.03
N SER A 73 -1.58 5.78 0.82
CA SER A 73 -1.94 7.19 0.62
C SER A 73 -1.32 7.77 -0.65
N GLU A 74 -0.04 7.49 -0.91
CA GLU A 74 0.64 7.91 -2.14
C GLU A 74 0.00 7.25 -3.37
N ALA A 75 -0.36 5.96 -3.28
CA ALA A 75 -1.07 5.27 -4.35
C ALA A 75 -2.46 5.87 -4.62
N ALA A 76 -3.23 6.21 -3.58
CA ALA A 76 -4.52 6.86 -3.72
C ALA A 76 -4.40 8.25 -4.35
N SER A 77 -3.44 9.05 -3.88
CA SER A 77 -3.15 10.38 -4.40
C SER A 77 -2.79 10.33 -5.88
N GLY A 78 -1.84 9.47 -6.27
CA GLY A 78 -1.46 9.30 -7.67
C GLY A 78 -2.59 8.72 -8.53
N ALA A 79 -3.40 7.80 -8.00
CA ALA A 79 -4.56 7.27 -8.71
C ALA A 79 -5.61 8.35 -9.03
N ALA A 80 -5.76 9.36 -8.18
CA ALA A 80 -6.65 10.50 -8.42
C ALA A 80 -6.21 11.38 -9.60
N GLU A 81 -4.92 11.32 -9.97
CA GLU A 81 -4.39 12.03 -11.14
C GLU A 81 -4.59 11.26 -12.46
N LEU A 82 -5.00 9.99 -12.41
CA LEU A 82 -5.23 9.20 -13.61
C LEU A 82 -6.48 9.69 -14.37
N PRO A 83 -6.39 9.79 -15.71
CA PRO A 83 -7.47 10.37 -16.50
C PRO A 83 -8.71 9.48 -16.55
N SER A 84 -9.85 10.11 -16.83
CA SER A 84 -11.11 9.43 -17.13
C SER A 84 -11.57 8.45 -16.05
N GLY A 85 -11.29 8.74 -14.78
CA GLY A 85 -11.69 7.88 -13.65
C GLY A 85 -10.99 6.51 -13.64
N CYS A 86 -9.89 6.36 -14.38
CA CYS A 86 -9.18 5.08 -14.46
C CYS A 86 -8.56 4.63 -13.12
N GLY A 87 -8.41 5.56 -12.17
CA GLY A 87 -7.91 5.30 -10.81
C GLY A 87 -8.99 5.02 -9.76
N ASP A 88 -10.27 5.22 -10.06
CA ASP A 88 -11.34 5.29 -9.05
C ASP A 88 -11.44 4.02 -8.19
N LEU A 89 -11.37 2.85 -8.82
CA LEU A 89 -11.40 1.57 -8.11
C LEU A 89 -10.18 1.41 -7.19
N LEU A 90 -9.01 1.89 -7.61
CA LEU A 90 -7.80 1.78 -6.81
C LEU A 90 -7.87 2.72 -5.60
N ILE A 91 -8.40 3.92 -5.77
CA ILE A 91 -8.68 4.86 -4.68
C ILE A 91 -9.62 4.22 -3.67
N GLU A 92 -10.73 3.62 -4.12
CA GLU A 92 -11.67 2.92 -3.25
C GLU A 92 -10.98 1.82 -2.43
N LYS A 93 -10.11 1.03 -3.06
CA LYS A 93 -9.34 -0.02 -2.36
C LYS A 93 -8.36 0.56 -1.35
N CYS A 94 -7.59 1.59 -1.72
CA CYS A 94 -6.70 2.25 -0.76
C CYS A 94 -7.48 2.81 0.44
N SER A 95 -8.58 3.51 0.20
CA SER A 95 -9.42 4.07 1.27
C SER A 95 -9.97 2.99 2.21
N ALA A 96 -10.41 1.85 1.67
CA ALA A 96 -10.90 0.75 2.49
C ALA A 96 -9.81 0.17 3.40
N LEU A 97 -8.59 -0.02 2.89
CA LEU A 97 -7.46 -0.53 3.67
C LEU A 97 -6.97 0.47 4.72
N LEU A 98 -6.89 1.76 4.38
CA LEU A 98 -6.52 2.83 5.31
C LEU A 98 -7.50 2.91 6.48
N GLN A 99 -8.80 2.77 6.24
CA GLN A 99 -9.81 2.73 7.31
C GLN A 99 -9.63 1.55 8.28
N VAL A 100 -9.09 0.42 7.81
CA VAL A 100 -8.79 -0.72 8.70
C VAL A 100 -7.59 -0.36 9.58
N LEU A 101 -6.51 0.17 8.99
CA LEU A 101 -5.32 0.60 9.72
C LEU A 101 -5.62 1.66 10.78
N GLU A 102 -6.48 2.65 10.47
CA GLU A 102 -6.91 3.68 11.44
C GLU A 102 -7.70 3.10 12.62
N ARG A 103 -8.48 2.03 12.40
CA ARG A 103 -9.26 1.39 13.47
C ARG A 103 -8.41 0.54 14.39
N GLU A 104 -7.35 -0.08 13.89
CA GLU A 104 -6.44 -0.90 14.70
C GLU A 104 -5.48 -0.06 15.54
N ALA A 105 -5.26 1.20 15.17
CA ALA A 105 -4.42 2.16 15.90
C ALA A 105 -5.17 2.93 17.03
N ALA A 106 -6.49 2.82 17.12
CA ALA A 106 -7.36 3.56 18.06
C ALA A 106 -7.74 2.75 19.31
#